data_AF-A0A2W7ANP0-F1
#
_entry.id   AF-A0A2W7ANP0-F1
#
_cell.length_a   1.000
_cell.length_b   1.000
_cell.length_c   1.000
_cell.angle_alpha   90.00
_cell.angle_beta   90.00
_cell.angle_gamma   90.00
#
_symmetry.space_group_name_H-M   'P 1'
#
loop_
_entity.id
_entity.type
_entity.pdbx_description
1 polymer ?
#
loop_
_entity_poly.entity_id
_entity_poly.type
_entity_poly.pdbx_seq_one_letter_code
_entity_poly.pdbx_strand_id
1 'polypeptide(L)'
;MGKLFELLKKIETKPGLYLGSASITSLRMFILGYGYAQSEIGIASTETESDFYKQFQPWLQNRLSIYTVNAWDKVILLTCINEKAAFDYFFQLLEDFLRRDKSQDVDPILAKSYSSDTEKVA
;
A
#
# COMPACT_ATOMS: atom_id res chain seq x y z
N MET A 1 -13.59 9.62 0.63
CA MET A 1 -12.60 8.74 -0.04
C MET A 1 -11.82 9.61 -1.01
N GLY A 2 -10.49 9.50 -1.09
CA GLY A 2 -9.66 10.35 -1.97
C GLY A 2 -9.86 10.06 -3.47
N LYS A 3 -9.45 11.00 -4.33
CA LYS A 3 -9.58 10.89 -5.80
C LYS A 3 -8.81 9.69 -6.35
N LEU A 4 -7.70 9.31 -5.71
CA LEU A 4 -6.95 8.10 -6.05
C LEU A 4 -7.84 6.85 -5.92
N PHE A 5 -8.59 6.71 -4.82
CA PHE A 5 -9.38 5.51 -4.56
C PHE A 5 -10.57 5.37 -5.52
N GLU A 6 -11.17 6.50 -5.91
CA GLU A 6 -12.19 6.50 -6.97
C GLU A 6 -11.61 6.01 -8.31
N LEU A 7 -10.36 6.39 -8.61
CA LEU A 7 -9.66 5.96 -9.81
C LEU A 7 -9.26 4.49 -9.72
N LEU A 8 -8.79 4.02 -8.56
CA LEU A 8 -8.48 2.61 -8.31
C LEU A 8 -9.70 1.72 -8.52
N LYS A 9 -10.90 2.11 -8.06
CA LYS A 9 -12.15 1.37 -8.33
C LYS A 9 -12.46 1.27 -9.83
N LYS A 10 -12.21 2.34 -10.59
CA LYS A 10 -12.39 2.32 -12.05
C LYS A 10 -11.37 1.40 -12.73
N ILE A 11 -10.12 1.40 -12.25
CA ILE A 11 -9.05 0.55 -12.75
C ILE A 11 -9.36 -0.93 -12.46
N GLU A 12 -9.81 -1.26 -11.26
CA GLU A 12 -10.25 -2.61 -10.89
C GLU A 12 -11.33 -3.14 -11.86
N THR A 13 -12.31 -2.29 -12.17
CA THR A 13 -13.43 -2.66 -13.05
C THR A 13 -12.99 -2.79 -14.53
N LYS A 14 -12.05 -1.96 -14.99
CA LYS A 14 -11.64 -1.89 -16.41
C LYS A 14 -10.13 -1.75 -16.58
N PRO A 15 -9.31 -2.72 -16.15
CA PRO A 15 -7.85 -2.56 -16.10
C PRO A 15 -7.22 -2.33 -17.48
N GLY A 16 -7.76 -2.96 -18.53
CA GLY A 16 -7.27 -2.78 -19.90
C GLY A 16 -7.38 -1.33 -20.41
N LEU A 17 -8.38 -0.56 -19.96
CA LEU A 17 -8.56 0.83 -20.38
C LEU A 17 -7.50 1.76 -19.78
N TYR A 18 -7.10 1.50 -18.55
CA TYR A 18 -6.21 2.38 -17.79
C TYR A 18 -4.75 1.94 -17.83
N LEU A 19 -4.50 0.63 -17.87
CA LEU A 19 -3.18 0.02 -17.72
C LEU A 19 -2.75 -0.80 -18.95
N GLY A 20 -3.63 -1.00 -19.93
CA GLY A 20 -3.42 -1.90 -21.07
C GLY A 20 -3.66 -3.38 -20.75
N SER A 21 -3.47 -3.79 -19.49
CA SER A 21 -3.79 -5.14 -18.99
C SER A 21 -3.97 -5.15 -17.47
N ALA A 22 -4.51 -6.23 -16.92
CA ALA A 22 -4.54 -6.45 -15.47
C ALA A 22 -3.14 -6.85 -14.98
N SER A 23 -2.32 -5.86 -14.60
CA SER A 23 -0.93 -6.05 -14.16
C SER A 23 -0.66 -5.25 -12.90
N ILE A 24 -0.12 -5.94 -11.89
CA ILE A 24 0.32 -5.32 -10.63
C ILE A 24 1.47 -4.35 -10.86
N THR A 25 2.39 -4.69 -11.76
CA THR A 25 3.53 -3.84 -12.10
C THR A 25 3.05 -2.54 -12.75
N SER A 26 2.15 -2.63 -13.75
CA SER A 26 1.55 -1.43 -14.38
C SER A 26 0.74 -0.61 -13.38
N LEU A 27 -0.01 -1.26 -12.49
CA LEU A 27 -0.79 -0.59 -11.45
C LEU A 27 0.09 0.24 -10.51
N ARG A 28 1.22 -0.32 -10.05
CA ARG A 28 2.15 0.44 -9.21
C ARG A 28 2.70 1.66 -9.94
N MET A 29 3.14 1.50 -11.19
CA MET A 29 3.65 2.62 -11.98
C MET A 29 2.61 3.72 -12.16
N PHE A 30 1.34 3.33 -12.36
CA PHE A 30 0.22 4.27 -12.42
C PHE A 30 0.06 5.06 -11.12
N ILE A 31 0.05 4.39 -9.96
CA ILE A 31 -0.10 5.02 -8.65
C ILE A 31 1.06 5.99 -8.36
N LEU A 32 2.30 5.58 -8.67
CA LEU A 32 3.48 6.44 -8.51
C LEU A 32 3.39 7.69 -9.41
N GLY A 33 3.03 7.51 -10.68
CA GLY A 33 2.84 8.61 -11.61
C GLY A 33 1.72 9.57 -11.20
N TYR A 34 0.62 9.04 -10.65
CA TYR A 34 -0.48 9.83 -10.11
C TYR A 34 -0.03 10.70 -8.93
N GLY A 35 0.67 10.12 -7.96
CA GLY A 35 1.21 10.85 -6.81
C GLY A 35 2.21 11.92 -7.23
N TYR A 36 3.10 11.58 -8.16
CA TYR A 36 4.07 12.54 -8.74
C TYR A 36 3.37 13.71 -9.45
N ALA A 37 2.38 13.42 -10.30
CA ALA A 37 1.63 14.47 -10.99
C ALA A 37 0.90 15.39 -10.00
N GLN A 38 0.31 14.85 -8.92
CA GLN A 38 -0.30 15.66 -7.87
C GLN A 38 0.69 16.60 -7.18
N SER A 39 1.90 16.12 -6.85
CA SER A 39 2.91 16.95 -6.22
C SER A 39 3.40 18.08 -7.13
N GLU A 40 3.61 17.80 -8.42
CA GLU A 40 4.07 18.80 -9.39
C GLU A 40 3.07 19.96 -9.58
N ILE A 41 1.77 19.67 -9.47
CA ILE A 41 0.70 20.67 -9.63
C ILE A 41 0.19 21.23 -8.29
N GLY A 42 0.83 20.89 -7.18
CA GLY A 42 0.50 21.43 -5.85
C GLY A 42 -0.83 20.95 -5.27
N ILE A 43 -1.35 19.80 -5.69
CA ILE A 43 -2.56 19.21 -5.10
C ILE A 43 -2.16 18.44 -3.83
N ALA A 44 -2.73 18.87 -2.70
CA ALA A 44 -2.56 18.15 -1.45
C ALA A 44 -3.27 16.80 -1.49
N SER A 45 -2.57 15.74 -1.07
CA SER A 45 -3.18 14.43 -0.85
C SER A 45 -4.15 14.48 0.33
N THR A 46 -5.25 13.75 0.22
CA THR A 46 -6.19 13.54 1.32
C THR A 46 -5.53 12.72 2.44
N GLU A 47 -6.09 12.76 3.66
CA GLU A 47 -5.58 11.97 4.79
C GLU A 47 -5.52 10.47 4.45
N THR A 48 -6.55 9.94 3.77
CA THR A 48 -6.59 8.52 3.35
C THR A 48 -5.52 8.18 2.32
N GLU A 49 -5.20 9.10 1.40
CA GLU A 49 -4.13 8.89 0.42
C GLU A 49 -2.77 8.95 1.11
N SER A 50 -2.56 9.91 2.02
CA SER A 50 -1.34 10.00 2.81
C SER A 50 -1.11 8.74 3.65
N ASP A 51 -2.18 8.22 4.27
CA ASP A 51 -2.17 6.97 5.01
C ASP A 51 -1.75 5.79 4.12
N PHE A 52 -2.36 5.64 2.95
CA PHE A 52 -1.99 4.58 2.00
C PHE A 52 -0.53 4.65 1.57
N TYR A 53 -0.04 5.83 1.17
CA TYR A 53 1.35 5.99 0.73
C TYR A 53 2.37 5.67 1.83
N LYS A 54 2.02 5.90 3.10
CA LYS A 54 2.92 5.67 4.24
C LYS A 54 2.81 4.26 4.82
N GLN A 55 1.59 3.75 4.99
CA GLN A 55 1.32 2.58 5.82
C GLN A 55 1.04 1.30 5.04
N PHE A 56 0.71 1.36 3.75
CA PHE A 56 0.36 0.15 3.01
C PHE A 56 1.51 -0.85 2.93
N GLN A 57 2.74 -0.39 2.69
CA GLN A 57 3.93 -1.24 2.64
C GLN A 57 4.22 -1.88 4.01
N PRO A 58 4.41 -1.12 5.12
CA PRO A 58 4.62 -1.72 6.45
C PRO A 58 3.52 -2.70 6.85
N TRP A 59 2.26 -2.34 6.61
CA TRP A 59 1.11 -3.20 6.90
C TRP A 59 1.17 -4.51 6.11
N LEU A 60 1.46 -4.44 4.81
CA LEU A 60 1.55 -5.63 3.96
C LEU A 60 2.70 -6.55 4.42
N GLN A 61 3.87 -5.98 4.73
CA GLN A 61 5.02 -6.74 5.19
C GLN A 61 4.72 -7.50 6.48
N ASN A 62 4.08 -6.84 7.45
CA ASN A 62 3.66 -7.47 8.70
C ASN A 62 2.61 -8.56 8.45
N ARG A 63 1.61 -8.28 7.61
CA ARG A 63 0.55 -9.22 7.29
C ARG A 63 1.05 -10.50 6.63
N LEU A 64 2.02 -10.39 5.71
CA LEU A 64 2.59 -11.53 5.01
C LEU A 64 3.82 -12.13 5.71
N SER A 65 4.30 -11.50 6.78
CA SER A 65 5.58 -11.84 7.43
C SER A 65 6.76 -11.85 6.45
N ILE A 66 6.75 -10.95 5.46
CA ILE A 66 7.79 -10.79 4.44
C ILE A 66 8.44 -9.42 4.59
N TYR A 67 9.69 -9.41 5.07
CA TYR A 67 10.46 -8.18 5.28
C TYR A 67 11.55 -8.07 4.23
N THR A 68 11.33 -7.22 3.24
CA THR A 68 12.24 -7.02 2.10
C THR A 68 12.26 -5.55 1.69
N VAL A 69 13.35 -5.12 1.05
CA VAL A 69 13.48 -3.79 0.44
C VAL A 69 12.64 -3.64 -0.83
N ASN A 70 12.11 -4.75 -1.36
CA ASN A 70 11.23 -4.72 -2.52
C ASN A 70 9.91 -4.00 -2.19
N ALA A 71 9.42 -3.23 -3.16
CA ALA A 71 8.12 -2.60 -3.07
C ALA A 71 6.97 -3.63 -3.06
N TRP A 72 5.81 -3.21 -2.56
CA TRP A 72 4.65 -4.05 -2.33
C TRP A 72 4.18 -4.80 -3.58
N ASP A 73 4.36 -4.25 -4.78
CA ASP A 73 4.02 -4.93 -6.05
C ASP A 73 4.79 -6.24 -6.19
N LYS A 74 6.10 -6.21 -5.89
CA LYS A 74 6.95 -7.39 -5.96
C LYS A 74 6.68 -8.35 -4.82
N VAL A 75 6.41 -7.84 -3.62
CA VAL A 75 6.00 -8.70 -2.48
C VAL A 75 4.73 -9.47 -2.82
N ILE A 76 3.71 -8.80 -3.36
CA ILE A 76 2.46 -9.44 -3.79
C ILE A 76 2.74 -10.43 -4.93
N LEU A 77 3.49 -10.02 -5.95
CA LEU A 77 3.80 -10.87 -7.10
C LEU A 77 4.53 -12.16 -6.71
N LEU A 78 5.43 -12.12 -5.72
CA LEU A 78 6.13 -13.31 -5.22
C LEU A 78 5.18 -14.35 -4.60
N THR A 79 4.01 -13.94 -4.14
CA THR A 79 2.98 -14.83 -3.56
C THR A 79 1.95 -15.31 -4.58
N CYS A 80 2.04 -14.84 -5.83
CA CYS A 80 1.04 -15.06 -6.86
C CYS A 80 1.61 -15.78 -8.09
N ILE A 81 0.75 -16.49 -8.81
CA ILE A 81 1.16 -17.27 -10.00
C ILE A 81 1.48 -16.40 -11.22
N ASN A 82 0.92 -15.18 -11.31
CA ASN A 82 1.12 -14.26 -12.42
C ASN A 82 0.70 -12.82 -12.06
N GLU A 83 0.96 -11.89 -12.98
CA GLU A 83 0.64 -10.46 -12.86
C GLU A 83 -0.86 -10.18 -12.63
N LYS A 84 -1.76 -10.95 -13.27
CA LYS A 84 -3.20 -10.77 -13.10
C LYS A 84 -3.65 -11.21 -11.70
N ALA A 85 -3.19 -12.37 -11.23
CA ALA A 85 -3.50 -12.86 -9.89
C ALA A 85 -3.00 -11.88 -8.82
N ALA A 86 -1.80 -11.33 -9.01
CA ALA A 86 -1.24 -10.30 -8.13
C ALA A 86 -2.06 -8.99 -8.18
N PHE A 87 -2.52 -8.58 -9.37
CA PHE A 87 -3.41 -7.43 -9.54
C PHE A 87 -4.73 -7.63 -8.77
N ASP A 88 -5.40 -8.77 -8.97
CA ASP A 88 -6.65 -9.08 -8.28
C ASP A 88 -6.45 -9.14 -6.76
N TYR A 89 -5.33 -9.74 -6.31
CA TYR A 89 -5.01 -9.84 -4.88
C TYR A 89 -4.70 -8.48 -4.24
N PHE A 90 -4.10 -7.54 -4.98
CA PHE A 90 -3.91 -6.18 -4.49
C PHE A 90 -5.22 -5.50 -4.09
N PHE A 91 -6.29 -5.65 -4.87
CA PHE A 91 -7.57 -5.00 -4.53
C PHE A 91 -8.20 -5.61 -3.27
N GLN A 92 -8.07 -6.93 -3.08
CA GLN A 92 -8.47 -7.58 -1.82
C GLN A 92 -7.67 -7.05 -0.62
N LEU A 93 -6.35 -6.93 -0.78
CA LEU A 93 -5.47 -6.36 0.23
C LEU A 93 -5.79 -4.89 0.51
N LEU A 94 -6.12 -4.11 -0.51
CA LEU A 94 -6.50 -2.71 -0.38
C LEU A 94 -7.78 -2.56 0.44
N GLU A 95 -8.79 -3.37 0.18
CA GLU A 95 -10.04 -3.35 0.96
C GLU A 95 -9.81 -3.71 2.43
N ASP A 96 -8.97 -4.71 2.69
CA ASP A 96 -8.64 -5.07 4.06
C ASP A 96 -7.80 -3.99 4.75
N PHE A 97 -6.85 -3.39 4.05
CA PHE A 97 -6.07 -2.26 4.54
C PHE A 97 -6.96 -1.08 4.91
N LEU A 98 -7.99 -0.79 4.10
CA LEU A 98 -8.93 0.30 4.38
C LEU A 98 -9.89 0.00 5.54
N ARG A 99 -10.12 -1.29 5.83
CA ARG A 99 -10.95 -1.75 6.97
C ARG A 99 -10.15 -2.00 8.25
N ARG A 100 -8.81 -1.91 8.18
CA ARG A 100 -7.93 -2.21 9.32
C ARG A 100 -8.19 -1.24 10.48
N ASP A 101 -7.92 -1.73 11.69
CA ASP A 101 -7.81 -0.85 12.84
C ASP A 101 -6.47 -0.10 12.79
N LYS A 102 -6.54 1.22 12.65
CA LYS A 102 -5.37 2.11 12.61
C LYS A 102 -4.61 2.15 13.94
N SER A 103 -5.19 1.66 15.04
CA SER A 103 -4.50 1.53 16.33
C SER A 103 -3.29 0.58 16.27
N GLN A 104 -3.28 -0.32 15.27
CA GLN A 104 -2.24 -1.33 15.06
C GLN A 104 -1.13 -0.85 14.11
N ASP A 105 -1.23 0.36 13.55
CA ASP A 105 -0.18 0.99 12.74
C ASP A 105 0.94 1.49 13.66
N VAL A 106 1.61 0.58 14.37
CA VAL A 106 2.72 0.89 15.27
C VAL A 106 4.00 0.93 14.45
N ASP A 107 4.68 2.07 14.48
CA ASP A 107 6.01 2.21 13.92
C ASP A 107 6.95 1.25 14.67
N PRO A 108 7.57 0.23 14.02
CA PRO A 108 8.42 -0.74 14.71
C PRO A 108 9.60 -0.09 15.44
N ILE A 109 9.98 1.12 15.00
CA ILE A 109 11.05 1.93 15.58
C ILE A 109 10.60 2.52 16.93
N LEU A 110 9.32 2.91 17.08
CA LEU A 110 8.76 3.42 18.34
C LEU A 110 8.41 2.30 19.32
N ALA A 111 8.02 1.12 18.83
CA ALA A 111 7.77 -0.04 19.68
C ALA A 111 9.04 -0.50 20.44
N LYS A 112 10.22 -0.35 19.82
CA LYS A 112 11.50 -0.71 20.45
C LYS A 112 11.95 0.27 21.52
N SER A 113 11.64 1.56 21.42
CA SER A 113 12.04 2.56 22.43
C SER A 113 11.26 2.40 23.74
N TYR A 114 10.00 1.97 23.69
CA TYR A 114 9.22 1.70 24.90
C TYR A 114 9.67 0.46 25.66
N SER A 115 10.29 -0.52 24.98
CA SER A 115 10.74 -1.75 25.64
C SER A 115 12.11 -1.63 26.32
N SER A 116 12.95 -0.64 25.97
CA SER A 116 14.28 -0.48 26.59
C SER A 116 14.26 0.28 27.91
N ASP A 117 13.19 1.03 28.20
CA ASP A 117 13.11 1.86 29.41
C ASP A 117 12.54 1.08 30.63
N THR A 118 11.92 -0.07 30.42
CA THR A 118 11.37 -0.91 31.49
C THR A 118 12.38 -1.85 32.19
N GLU A 119 13.61 -1.98 31.69
CA GLU A 119 14.63 -2.88 32.28
C GLU A 119 15.65 -2.19 33.21
N LYS A 120 15.50 -0.90 33.52
CA LYS A 120 16.42 -0.17 34.41
C LYS A 120 15.84 0.34 35.73
N VAL A 121 14.74 -0.23 36.20
CA VAL A 121 14.18 0.09 37.53
C VAL A 121 13.86 -1.20 38.29
N ALA A 122 14.92 -1.89 38.74
CA ALA A 122 14.87 -2.90 39.80
C ALA A 122 16.20 -2.90 40.55
#